data_AF-A0A8T1RNH0-F1
#
_entry.id   AF-A0A8T1RNH0-F1
#
_cell.length_a   1.000
_cell.length_b   1.000
_cell.length_c   1.000
_cell.angle_alpha   90.00
_cell.angle_beta   90.00
_cell.angle_gamma   90.00
#
_symmetry.space_group_name_H-M   'P 1'
#
loop_
_entity.id
_entity.type
_entity.pdbx_description
1 polymer ?
#
loop_
_entity_poly.entity_id
_entity_poly.type
_entity_poly.pdbx_seq_one_letter_code
_entity_poly.pdbx_strand_id
1 'polypeptide(L)'
;MSMGIKFLLLAICIWSLPDSLVSTNSSDGLFRIALKKRSLDLKDINAARITSREDLLRRDLGHYNSNFNDLEANIVYLKNYFDTQYYGEIGIGTPWQSFTVVFDTGSSHLWVPSSKCIFSIACYLHSKYRARLSSTYTKIGKHCKIPYGSGYISGFFSQDDVRVGDLLVRNQVFSEVTGEGFFTFLGTEFDGILGLGFREMAVGLVTPVWYNMFEQHRISQKMFSFWLNRDPTSRLGGEVVFGGLDWRHFRGDHTYVPLTRNDYWQIEMGDILIENESTGLCKYGCAAIIDSGTSLLAGPTAVVAQINHAIGAAGFINMECKSVALKYGNMIWEYLIEGIRPEIICVDLGLCIYNETRRVSPNIASMVQNQTQEGSSVGESAFCTFCEMIVFWVQVQLKQQKAQEKVYKYVDELCEMLPNPLGKSFINCDKMAAMPYISLTIGNKSFPLSPEQYTLVVEEGHTTVCLSGFVPLDVPTPQGPLWVLGDIFLAAYHTVFDFANMRVGFAKAA
;
A
#
# COMPACT_ATOMS: atom_id res chain seq x y z
N MET A 1 -52.16 12.77 58.74
CA MET A 1 -52.59 13.15 57.38
C MET A 1 -51.51 14.07 56.82
N SER A 2 -50.66 13.61 55.91
CA SER A 2 -50.99 13.42 54.48
C SER A 2 -51.31 14.80 53.89
N MET A 3 -50.43 15.47 53.14
CA MET A 3 -49.90 15.15 51.82
C MET A 3 -48.80 16.20 51.54
N GLY A 4 -47.65 15.83 51.00
CA GLY A 4 -46.72 16.89 50.56
C GLY A 4 -45.30 16.49 50.16
N ILE A 5 -44.88 15.23 50.33
CA ILE A 5 -43.51 14.81 49.99
C ILE A 5 -43.54 13.46 49.26
N LYS A 6 -44.29 13.37 48.16
CA LYS A 6 -44.25 12.21 47.24
C LYS A 6 -44.29 12.57 45.75
N PHE A 7 -44.11 13.85 45.37
CA PHE A 7 -44.15 14.27 43.97
C PHE A 7 -42.87 14.93 43.43
N LEU A 8 -41.75 14.85 44.16
CA LEU A 8 -40.46 15.39 43.68
C LEU A 8 -39.39 14.32 43.37
N LEU A 9 -39.70 13.03 43.51
CA LEU A 9 -38.76 11.93 43.23
C LEU A 9 -39.18 11.03 42.07
N LEU A 10 -40.20 11.42 41.29
CA LEU A 10 -40.66 10.65 40.12
C LEU A 10 -40.37 11.32 38.76
N ALA A 11 -39.64 12.45 38.74
CA ALA A 11 -39.39 13.22 37.52
C ALA A 11 -37.91 13.28 37.06
N ILE A 12 -37.02 12.47 37.65
CA ILE A 12 -35.58 12.46 37.30
C ILE A 12 -35.09 11.03 37.02
N CYS A 13 -35.93 10.15 36.46
CA CYS A 13 -35.54 8.79 36.07
C CYS A 13 -36.05 8.39 34.67
N ILE A 14 -36.16 9.34 33.74
CA ILE A 14 -36.53 9.03 32.34
C ILE A 14 -35.47 9.49 31.32
N TRP A 15 -34.41 10.20 31.72
CA TRP A 15 -33.39 10.72 30.77
C TRP A 15 -31.99 10.16 31.01
N SER A 16 -31.89 8.84 31.07
CA SER A 16 -30.61 8.13 30.91
C SER A 16 -30.87 6.69 30.47
N LEU A 17 -31.48 6.54 29.29
CA LEU A 17 -31.12 5.40 28.46
C LEU A 17 -29.66 5.64 28.04
N PRO A 18 -28.70 4.78 28.40
CA PRO A 18 -27.50 4.73 27.58
C PRO A 18 -27.98 4.35 26.18
N ASP A 19 -27.52 5.07 25.16
CA ASP A 19 -27.53 4.56 23.79
C ASP A 19 -26.71 3.26 23.82
N SER A 20 -27.39 2.17 24.15
CA SER A 20 -26.93 0.83 23.87
C SER A 20 -26.72 0.81 22.38
N LEU A 21 -25.46 0.68 21.95
CA LEU A 21 -25.10 0.23 20.62
C LEU A 21 -26.06 -0.90 20.27
N VAL A 22 -27.03 -0.60 19.40
CA VAL A 22 -27.89 -1.60 18.81
C VAL A 22 -26.98 -2.42 17.92
N SER A 23 -26.48 -3.52 18.49
CA SER A 23 -25.95 -4.65 17.73
C SER A 23 -27.08 -5.10 16.82
N THR A 24 -26.97 -4.74 15.54
CA THR A 24 -27.74 -5.43 14.52
C THR A 24 -27.06 -6.79 14.39
N ASN A 25 -27.58 -7.79 15.12
CA ASN A 25 -27.37 -9.18 14.75
C ASN A 25 -27.94 -9.33 13.34
N SER A 26 -27.07 -9.13 12.36
CA SER A 26 -27.47 -9.09 10.98
C SER A 26 -27.84 -10.51 10.56
N SER A 27 -29.12 -10.73 10.32
CA SER A 27 -29.67 -12.02 9.88
C SER A 27 -29.12 -12.48 8.52
N ASP A 28 -28.31 -11.65 7.86
CA ASP A 28 -27.63 -11.93 6.59
C ASP A 28 -26.29 -12.69 6.75
N GLY A 29 -25.82 -12.92 7.99
CA GLY A 29 -24.57 -13.65 8.24
C GLY A 29 -23.30 -12.86 7.86
N LEU A 30 -23.40 -11.54 7.73
CA LEU A 30 -22.27 -10.64 7.47
C LEU A 30 -21.79 -10.00 8.77
N PHE A 31 -20.47 -9.90 8.92
CA PHE A 31 -19.83 -9.28 10.09
C PHE A 31 -19.17 -7.97 9.69
N ARG A 32 -19.71 -6.87 10.20
CA ARG A 32 -19.34 -5.51 9.82
C ARG A 32 -18.47 -4.88 10.90
N ILE A 33 -17.30 -4.42 10.49
CA ILE A 33 -16.33 -3.76 11.36
C ILE A 33 -16.21 -2.31 10.91
N ALA A 34 -16.74 -1.39 11.72
CA ALA A 34 -16.59 0.03 11.47
C ALA A 34 -15.11 0.44 11.56
N LEU A 35 -14.67 1.18 10.56
CA LEU A 35 -13.36 1.81 10.54
C LEU A 35 -13.49 3.28 10.95
N LYS A 36 -12.53 3.75 11.73
CA LYS A 36 -12.30 5.17 11.96
C LYS A 36 -11.31 5.66 10.92
N LYS A 37 -11.54 6.89 10.43
CA LYS A 37 -10.61 7.61 9.58
C LYS A 37 -9.87 8.64 10.43
N ARG A 38 -8.57 8.68 10.28
CA ARG A 38 -7.69 9.69 10.82
C ARG A 38 -7.36 10.72 9.75
N SER A 39 -7.34 11.99 10.15
CA SER A 39 -6.75 13.06 9.37
C SER A 39 -5.22 12.96 9.43
N LEU A 40 -4.56 12.95 8.28
CA LEU A 40 -3.10 13.11 8.24
C LEU A 40 -2.75 14.54 8.64
N ASP A 41 -1.74 14.72 9.47
CA ASP A 41 -1.19 16.03 9.81
C ASP A 41 0.20 16.28 9.18
N LEU A 42 0.77 17.49 9.32
CA LEU A 42 2.10 17.76 8.78
C LEU A 42 3.21 16.97 9.49
N LYS A 43 3.01 16.52 10.73
CA LYS A 43 3.99 15.71 11.45
C LYS A 43 4.07 14.32 10.85
N ASP A 44 2.94 13.74 10.47
CA ASP A 44 2.85 12.45 9.78
C ASP A 44 3.54 12.50 8.43
N ILE A 45 3.27 13.56 7.67
CA ILE A 45 3.93 13.81 6.39
C ILE A 45 5.46 13.93 6.57
N ASN A 46 5.91 14.64 7.59
CA ASN A 46 7.34 14.82 7.86
C ASN A 46 8.01 13.54 8.39
N ALA A 47 7.30 12.73 9.20
CA ALA A 47 7.79 11.45 9.69
C ALA A 47 7.97 10.42 8.57
N ALA A 48 7.03 10.38 7.60
CA ALA A 48 7.15 9.59 6.39
C ALA A 48 8.41 9.95 5.58
N ARG A 49 8.75 11.25 5.50
CA ARG A 49 9.96 11.74 4.81
C ARG A 49 11.27 11.30 5.50
N ILE A 50 11.31 11.31 6.83
CA ILE A 50 12.50 10.91 7.60
C ILE A 50 12.76 9.41 7.43
N THR A 51 11.71 8.58 7.53
CA THR A 51 11.81 7.13 7.37
C THR A 51 12.33 6.77 5.98
N SER A 52 11.70 7.32 4.93
CA SER A 52 12.11 7.06 3.55
C SER A 52 13.59 7.39 3.29
N ARG A 53 14.13 8.46 3.92
CA ARG A 53 15.52 8.91 3.74
C ARG A 53 16.55 7.89 4.25
N GLU A 54 16.24 7.19 5.32
CA GLU A 54 17.13 6.18 5.88
C GLU A 54 17.02 4.83 5.15
N ASP A 55 15.87 4.53 4.52
CA ASP A 55 15.68 3.37 3.63
C ASP A 55 16.67 3.40 2.47
N LEU A 56 16.83 4.56 1.82
CA LEU A 56 17.80 4.73 0.73
C LEU A 56 19.25 4.59 1.21
N LEU A 57 19.61 5.21 2.35
CA LEU A 57 20.95 5.07 2.91
C LEU A 57 21.30 3.62 3.24
N ARG A 58 20.32 2.80 3.65
CA ARG A 58 20.51 1.36 3.87
C ARG A 58 20.51 0.53 2.60
N ARG A 59 19.80 0.91 1.54
CA ARG A 59 19.96 0.25 0.23
C ARG A 59 21.39 0.44 -0.31
N ASP A 60 21.99 1.61 -0.09
CA ASP A 60 23.39 1.86 -0.45
C ASP A 60 24.41 1.13 0.44
N LEU A 61 24.11 0.93 1.73
CA LEU A 61 25.01 0.28 2.70
C LEU A 61 24.78 -1.24 2.87
N GLY A 62 23.61 -1.75 2.49
CA GLY A 62 23.15 -3.13 2.72
C GLY A 62 23.74 -4.17 1.77
N HIS A 63 24.43 -3.74 0.71
CA HIS A 63 25.09 -4.65 -0.25
C HIS A 63 26.39 -5.26 0.28
N TYR A 64 26.83 -4.90 1.50
CA TYR A 64 28.12 -5.33 2.04
C TYR A 64 28.05 -6.50 3.03
N ASN A 65 26.87 -7.00 3.44
CA ASN A 65 26.79 -8.19 4.31
C ASN A 65 25.39 -8.82 4.36
N SER A 66 25.14 -9.84 3.54
CA SER A 66 24.08 -10.82 3.82
C SER A 66 24.43 -12.21 3.29
N ASN A 67 25.17 -12.98 4.10
CA ASN A 67 25.07 -14.43 4.08
C ASN A 67 23.74 -14.84 4.75
N PHE A 68 22.63 -14.79 4.01
CA PHE A 68 21.36 -15.44 4.40
C PHE A 68 20.70 -16.04 3.16
N ASN A 69 20.29 -17.29 3.29
CA ASN A 69 19.89 -18.18 2.20
C ASN A 69 18.80 -17.60 1.28
N ASP A 70 19.02 -17.86 -0.01
CA ASP A 70 18.41 -17.39 -1.26
C ASP A 70 16.91 -17.79 -1.49
N LEU A 71 16.08 -17.73 -0.45
CA LEU A 71 14.63 -18.01 -0.52
C LEU A 71 13.75 -16.78 -0.20
N GLU A 72 14.34 -15.66 0.22
CA GLU A 72 13.64 -14.41 0.57
C GLU A 72 13.42 -13.45 -0.61
N ALA A 73 13.92 -13.78 -1.80
CA ALA A 73 13.87 -12.89 -2.98
C ALA A 73 12.45 -12.60 -3.50
N ASN A 74 11.40 -13.25 -3.00
CA ASN A 74 10.03 -13.15 -3.52
C ASN A 74 9.08 -12.23 -2.75
N ILE A 75 9.53 -11.60 -1.65
CA ILE A 75 8.64 -10.81 -0.79
C ILE A 75 8.90 -9.32 -0.99
N VAL A 76 7.88 -8.65 -1.52
CA VAL A 76 7.87 -7.23 -1.82
C VAL A 76 7.45 -6.48 -0.55
N TYR A 77 8.43 -6.07 0.26
CA TYR A 77 8.19 -5.27 1.47
C TYR A 77 8.21 -3.77 1.11
N LEU A 78 7.04 -3.20 0.84
CA LEU A 78 6.88 -1.81 0.37
C LEU A 78 6.33 -0.84 1.42
N LYS A 79 6.26 -1.28 2.67
CA LYS A 79 5.30 -0.70 3.60
C LYS A 79 5.85 0.47 4.39
N ASN A 80 5.17 1.60 4.22
CA ASN A 80 5.22 2.77 5.09
C ASN A 80 3.80 3.00 5.65
N TYR A 81 3.64 2.85 6.97
CA TYR A 81 2.33 3.01 7.62
C TYR A 81 2.02 4.44 8.06
N PHE A 82 2.96 5.38 7.93
CA PHE A 82 2.73 6.79 8.30
C PHE A 82 1.62 7.46 7.50
N ASP A 83 1.30 6.90 6.33
CA ASP A 83 0.24 7.43 5.48
C ASP A 83 -1.11 6.78 5.75
N THR A 84 -1.15 5.67 6.51
CA THR A 84 -2.38 4.90 6.76
C THR A 84 -3.43 5.72 7.49
N GLN A 85 -4.63 5.79 6.91
CA GLN A 85 -5.70 6.63 7.44
C GLN A 85 -6.81 5.85 8.16
N TYR A 86 -6.93 4.54 7.95
CA TYR A 86 -8.05 3.75 8.45
C TYR A 86 -7.62 2.67 9.44
N TYR A 87 -8.31 2.62 10.57
CA TYR A 87 -8.12 1.60 11.60
C TYR A 87 -9.44 1.21 12.25
N GLY A 88 -9.50 0.01 12.81
CA GLY A 88 -10.63 -0.44 13.62
C GLY A 88 -10.15 -0.97 14.97
N GLU A 89 -11.06 -1.54 15.74
CA GLU A 89 -10.78 -2.06 17.08
C GLU A 89 -10.91 -3.59 17.11
N ILE A 90 -9.98 -4.23 17.81
CA ILE A 90 -10.03 -5.67 18.14
C ILE A 90 -9.83 -5.86 19.64
N GLY A 91 -10.29 -6.99 20.17
CA GLY A 91 -10.01 -7.43 21.54
C GLY A 91 -9.14 -8.68 21.54
N ILE A 92 -8.16 -8.78 22.45
CA ILE A 92 -7.33 -9.98 22.62
C ILE A 92 -7.38 -10.47 24.08
N GLY A 93 -7.66 -11.75 24.25
CA GLY A 93 -7.68 -12.44 25.54
C GLY A 93 -8.94 -12.28 26.37
N THR A 94 -8.98 -12.97 27.51
CA THR A 94 -10.16 -13.01 28.41
C THR A 94 -9.79 -12.63 29.84
N PRO A 95 -10.23 -11.46 30.37
CA PRO A 95 -11.11 -10.48 29.73
C PRO A 95 -10.42 -9.74 28.57
N TRP A 96 -11.25 -9.17 27.68
CA TRP A 96 -10.81 -8.50 26.46
C TRP A 96 -9.86 -7.33 26.76
N GLN A 97 -8.71 -7.33 26.11
CA GLN A 97 -7.81 -6.18 26.02
C GLN A 97 -7.97 -5.56 24.63
N SER A 98 -8.49 -4.33 24.55
CA SER A 98 -8.74 -3.63 23.28
C SER A 98 -7.45 -3.08 22.66
N PHE A 99 -7.37 -3.13 21.34
CA PHE A 99 -6.30 -2.55 20.52
C PHE A 99 -6.89 -1.92 19.27
N THR A 100 -6.36 -0.76 18.88
CA THR A 100 -6.61 -0.21 17.54
C THR A 100 -5.66 -0.84 16.54
N VAL A 101 -6.19 -1.32 15.41
CA VAL A 101 -5.38 -1.98 14.38
C VAL A 101 -5.73 -1.56 12.97
N VAL A 102 -4.72 -1.53 12.11
CA VAL A 102 -4.89 -1.45 10.66
C VAL A 102 -5.29 -2.82 10.13
N PHE A 103 -6.37 -2.88 9.35
CA PHE A 103 -6.76 -4.08 8.61
C PHE A 103 -6.04 -4.07 7.27
N ASP A 104 -5.06 -4.96 7.13
CA ASP A 104 -4.00 -4.77 6.15
C ASP A 104 -3.89 -5.94 5.16
N THR A 105 -4.32 -5.75 3.92
CA THR A 105 -4.28 -6.80 2.89
C THR A 105 -2.88 -7.07 2.33
N GLY A 106 -1.91 -6.18 2.49
CA GLY A 106 -0.55 -6.41 2.06
C GLY A 106 0.32 -7.17 3.08
N SER A 107 -0.21 -7.56 4.25
CA SER A 107 0.52 -8.34 5.26
C SER A 107 -0.36 -9.43 5.87
N SER A 108 0.25 -10.40 6.56
CA SER A 108 -0.45 -11.63 7.01
C SER A 108 -0.40 -11.86 8.52
N HIS A 109 0.27 -10.99 9.27
CA HIS A 109 0.43 -11.14 10.71
C HIS A 109 -0.56 -10.30 11.49
N LEU A 110 -1.10 -10.87 12.58
CA LEU A 110 -1.59 -10.08 13.70
C LEU A 110 -0.42 -9.82 14.65
N TRP A 111 -0.19 -8.55 14.99
CA TRP A 111 0.77 -8.20 16.04
C TRP A 111 0.30 -7.00 16.85
N VAL A 112 0.65 -7.01 18.14
CA VAL A 112 0.37 -5.91 19.07
C VAL A 112 1.56 -5.71 20.03
N PRO A 113 1.74 -4.52 20.62
CA PRO A 113 2.80 -4.27 21.58
C PRO A 113 2.67 -5.16 22.81
N SER A 114 3.78 -5.76 23.26
CA SER A 114 3.81 -6.56 24.47
C SER A 114 4.00 -5.69 25.70
N SER A 115 3.43 -6.11 26.82
CA SER A 115 3.82 -5.62 28.16
C SER A 115 5.29 -5.87 28.49
N LYS A 116 5.98 -6.76 27.75
CA LYS A 116 7.42 -6.99 27.84
C LYS A 116 8.24 -6.01 26.99
N CYS A 117 7.61 -5.12 26.23
CA CYS A 117 8.29 -4.07 25.50
C CYS A 117 8.62 -2.90 26.45
N ILE A 118 9.89 -2.84 26.89
CA ILE A 118 10.36 -1.87 27.88
C ILE A 118 11.38 -0.87 27.34
N PHE A 119 11.99 -1.14 26.19
CA PHE A 119 13.09 -0.33 25.63
C PHE A 119 12.71 0.48 24.38
N SER A 120 11.51 0.28 23.81
CA SER A 120 11.03 1.06 22.65
C SER A 120 10.07 2.16 23.12
N ILE A 121 10.29 3.38 22.60
CA ILE A 121 9.48 4.57 22.89
C ILE A 121 8.05 4.38 22.36
N ALA A 122 7.86 3.77 21.18
CA ALA A 122 6.53 3.52 20.63
C ALA A 122 5.66 2.68 21.58
N CYS A 123 6.23 1.69 22.26
CA CYS A 123 5.52 0.87 23.25
C CYS A 123 5.08 1.61 24.53
N TYR A 124 5.55 2.84 24.78
CA TYR A 124 5.06 3.67 25.88
C TYR A 124 3.82 4.47 25.51
N LEU A 125 3.60 4.73 24.23
CA LEU A 125 2.49 5.54 23.72
C LEU A 125 1.27 4.69 23.31
N HIS A 126 1.47 3.38 23.13
CA HIS A 126 0.43 2.45 22.67
C HIS A 126 -0.05 1.49 23.76
N SER A 127 -1.24 0.94 23.54
CA SER A 127 -1.80 -0.15 24.35
C SER A 127 -0.89 -1.37 24.31
N LYS A 128 -0.82 -2.11 25.42
CA LYS A 128 0.07 -3.27 25.58
C LYS A 128 -0.67 -4.50 26.01
N TYR A 129 -0.41 -5.60 25.32
CA TYR A 129 -0.92 -6.91 25.66
C TYR A 129 -0.24 -7.48 26.91
N ARG A 130 -1.06 -7.88 27.87
CA ARG A 130 -0.68 -8.42 29.17
C ARG A 130 -1.15 -9.87 29.28
N ALA A 131 -0.30 -10.79 28.83
CA ALA A 131 -0.57 -12.24 28.88
C ALA A 131 -1.04 -12.75 30.26
N ARG A 132 -0.52 -12.19 31.35
CA ARG A 132 -0.89 -12.58 32.73
C ARG A 132 -2.34 -12.26 33.11
N LEU A 133 -2.97 -11.33 32.41
CA LEU A 133 -4.36 -10.93 32.67
C LEU A 133 -5.36 -11.75 31.87
N SER A 134 -4.91 -12.48 30.85
CA SER A 134 -5.78 -13.31 30.02
C SER A 134 -5.82 -14.75 30.53
N SER A 135 -7.03 -15.25 30.77
CA SER A 135 -7.31 -16.63 31.15
C SER A 135 -7.28 -17.61 29.98
N THR A 136 -7.43 -17.12 28.74
CA THR A 136 -7.39 -17.91 27.50
C THR A 136 -6.00 -17.96 26.85
N TYR A 137 -5.04 -17.20 27.40
CA TYR A 137 -3.68 -17.14 26.91
C TYR A 137 -2.96 -18.49 26.98
N THR A 138 -2.31 -18.85 25.87
CA THR A 138 -1.39 -19.98 25.76
C THR A 138 -0.01 -19.50 25.30
N LYS A 139 1.02 -19.87 26.05
CA LYS A 139 2.41 -19.49 25.74
C LYS A 139 2.95 -20.33 24.57
N ILE A 140 3.44 -19.66 23.52
CA ILE A 140 4.27 -20.27 22.48
C ILE A 140 5.75 -19.87 22.70
N GLY A 141 6.05 -18.56 22.68
CA GLY A 141 7.37 -18.02 23.04
C GLY A 141 8.48 -18.16 21.98
N LYS A 142 8.16 -18.64 20.77
CA LYS A 142 9.11 -18.68 19.64
C LYS A 142 9.35 -17.25 19.13
N HIS A 143 10.60 -16.83 19.05
CA HIS A 143 10.96 -15.51 18.56
C HIS A 143 10.60 -15.31 17.08
N CYS A 144 10.22 -14.09 16.73
CA CYS A 144 9.93 -13.69 15.37
C CYS A 144 10.54 -12.32 15.06
N LYS A 145 10.94 -12.14 13.80
CA LYS A 145 11.34 -10.87 13.22
C LYS A 145 10.51 -10.71 11.95
N ILE A 146 9.62 -9.72 11.92
CA ILE A 146 8.71 -9.48 10.80
C ILE A 146 9.19 -8.21 10.09
N PRO A 147 9.72 -8.31 8.86
CA PRO A 147 10.16 -7.15 8.07
C PRO A 147 8.97 -6.31 7.58
N TYR A 148 9.16 -4.99 7.54
CA TYR A 148 8.21 -4.00 7.00
C TYR A 148 9.00 -2.87 6.33
N GLY A 149 8.89 -2.73 5.01
CA GLY A 149 9.68 -1.74 4.27
C GLY A 149 11.17 -1.93 4.52
N SER A 150 11.85 -0.89 4.99
CA SER A 150 13.24 -0.93 5.47
C SER A 150 13.44 -1.36 6.92
N GLY A 151 12.35 -1.49 7.67
CA GLY A 151 12.33 -1.78 9.08
C GLY A 151 11.94 -3.21 9.38
N TYR A 152 11.82 -3.50 10.66
CA TYR A 152 11.24 -4.74 11.15
C TYR A 152 10.68 -4.55 12.55
N ILE A 153 9.72 -5.38 12.92
CA ILE A 153 9.34 -5.60 14.31
C ILE A 153 9.98 -6.89 14.80
N SER A 154 10.34 -6.90 16.07
CA SER A 154 10.89 -8.06 16.77
C SER A 154 10.05 -8.39 17.98
N GLY A 155 9.86 -9.68 18.23
CA GLY A 155 8.96 -10.15 19.25
C GLY A 155 9.01 -11.66 19.41
N PHE A 156 7.90 -12.20 19.88
CA PHE A 156 7.69 -13.65 19.95
C PHE A 156 6.22 -13.97 19.73
N PHE A 157 5.95 -15.19 19.26
CA PHE A 157 4.59 -15.67 19.08
C PHE A 157 3.93 -16.02 20.40
N SER A 158 2.63 -15.71 20.48
CA SER A 158 1.70 -16.04 21.56
C SER A 158 0.39 -16.52 20.95
N GLN A 159 -0.41 -17.24 21.73
CA GLN A 159 -1.73 -17.69 21.31
C GLN A 159 -2.78 -17.20 22.31
N ASP A 160 -3.88 -16.65 21.81
CA ASP A 160 -5.04 -16.27 22.62
C ASP A 160 -6.29 -16.19 21.74
N ASP A 161 -7.45 -15.98 22.37
CA ASP A 161 -8.70 -15.69 21.68
C ASP A 161 -8.72 -14.22 21.23
N VAL A 162 -9.16 -13.98 19.99
CA VAL A 162 -9.23 -12.65 19.37
C VAL A 162 -10.67 -12.36 18.99
N ARG A 163 -11.16 -11.19 19.41
CA ARG A 163 -12.47 -10.64 19.06
C ARG A 163 -12.32 -9.55 18.00
N VAL A 164 -13.00 -9.70 16.87
CA VAL A 164 -13.05 -8.70 15.79
C VAL A 164 -14.52 -8.32 15.59
N GLY A 165 -14.94 -7.16 16.13
CA GLY A 165 -16.36 -6.84 16.26
C GLY A 165 -17.08 -7.89 17.12
N ASP A 166 -18.08 -8.57 16.57
CA ASP A 166 -18.78 -9.66 17.26
C ASP A 166 -18.24 -11.06 16.92
N LEU A 167 -17.22 -11.16 16.06
CA LEU A 167 -16.55 -12.41 15.72
C LEU A 167 -15.56 -12.82 16.81
N LEU A 168 -15.75 -14.01 17.37
CA LEU A 168 -14.78 -14.67 18.24
C LEU A 168 -13.95 -15.69 17.44
N VAL A 169 -12.65 -15.39 17.28
CA VAL A 169 -11.64 -16.27 16.69
C VAL A 169 -10.83 -16.90 17.81
N ARG A 170 -10.93 -18.21 17.98
CA ARG A 170 -10.24 -18.92 19.07
C ARG A 170 -8.84 -19.32 18.69
N ASN A 171 -7.96 -19.43 19.69
CA ASN A 171 -6.60 -19.97 19.51
C ASN A 171 -5.80 -19.25 18.39
N GLN A 172 -5.99 -17.94 18.23
CA GLN A 172 -5.26 -17.17 17.24
C GLN A 172 -3.80 -17.01 17.67
N VAL A 173 -2.88 -17.40 16.81
CA VAL A 173 -1.45 -17.13 16.99
C VAL A 173 -1.14 -15.71 16.52
N PHE A 174 -0.53 -14.89 17.36
CA PHE A 174 -0.15 -13.52 17.05
C PHE A 174 1.23 -13.19 17.62
N SER A 175 1.82 -12.08 17.18
CA SER A 175 3.12 -11.64 17.66
C SER A 175 2.99 -10.59 18.76
N GLU A 176 3.58 -10.88 19.92
CA GLU A 176 3.83 -9.92 20.98
C GLU A 176 5.12 -9.15 20.66
N VAL A 177 5.00 -7.88 20.27
CA VAL A 177 6.15 -7.05 19.88
C VAL A 177 6.91 -6.57 21.12
N THR A 178 8.22 -6.80 21.15
CA THR A 178 9.12 -6.39 22.25
C THR A 178 10.12 -5.31 21.87
N GLY A 179 10.28 -5.08 20.57
CA GLY A 179 11.14 -4.05 20.05
C GLY A 179 10.89 -3.82 18.57
N GLU A 180 11.12 -2.61 18.14
CA GLU A 180 11.09 -2.19 16.74
C GLU A 180 12.53 -1.89 16.30
N GLY A 181 12.87 -2.24 15.07
CA GLY A 181 14.18 -1.92 14.50
C GLY A 181 14.33 -0.43 14.15
N PHE A 182 13.22 0.28 13.94
CA PHE A 182 13.21 1.68 13.52
C PHE A 182 11.91 2.41 13.94
N PHE A 183 11.88 3.74 13.82
CA PHE A 183 10.77 4.64 14.14
C PHE A 183 9.47 4.39 13.34
N THR A 184 9.33 3.29 12.60
CA THR A 184 8.21 2.99 11.68
C THR A 184 6.82 3.12 12.32
N PHE A 185 6.71 3.02 13.65
CA PHE A 185 5.46 3.15 14.41
C PHE A 185 5.50 4.25 15.49
N LEU A 186 6.55 5.09 15.49
CA LEU A 186 6.63 6.20 16.43
C LEU A 186 5.71 7.33 15.95
N GLY A 187 4.63 7.58 16.68
CA GLY A 187 3.64 8.61 16.33
C GLY A 187 2.45 8.11 15.51
N THR A 188 2.28 6.79 15.37
CA THR A 188 1.03 6.21 14.85
C THR A 188 -0.10 6.33 15.88
N GLU A 189 -1.35 6.45 15.42
CA GLU A 189 -2.53 6.44 16.30
C GLU A 189 -3.09 5.02 16.54
N PHE A 190 -2.56 4.02 15.83
CA PHE A 190 -2.98 2.62 15.96
C PHE A 190 -1.95 1.81 16.76
N ASP A 191 -2.42 0.87 17.56
CA ASP A 191 -1.57 0.01 18.39
C ASP A 191 -0.86 -1.09 17.59
N GLY A 192 -1.49 -1.65 16.56
CA GLY A 192 -0.92 -2.76 15.81
C GLY A 192 -1.53 -2.99 14.43
N ILE A 193 -1.30 -4.17 13.88
CA ILE A 193 -1.77 -4.55 12.54
C ILE A 193 -2.46 -5.90 12.60
N LEU A 194 -3.57 -6.03 11.89
CA LEU A 194 -4.25 -7.28 11.59
C LEU A 194 -4.11 -7.55 10.09
N GLY A 195 -3.18 -8.44 9.74
CA GLY A 195 -2.94 -8.87 8.38
C GLY A 195 -4.08 -9.70 7.77
N LEU A 196 -4.46 -9.33 6.55
CA LEU A 196 -5.50 -9.94 5.71
C LEU A 196 -4.94 -10.57 4.41
N GLY A 197 -3.61 -10.67 4.33
CA GLY A 197 -2.89 -11.36 3.26
C GLY A 197 -2.88 -12.89 3.42
N PHE A 198 -2.08 -13.55 2.58
CA PHE A 198 -2.00 -15.01 2.48
C PHE A 198 -1.09 -15.63 3.54
N ARG A 199 -1.36 -16.87 3.96
CA ARG A 199 -0.54 -17.57 4.96
C ARG A 199 0.91 -17.75 4.49
N GLU A 200 1.11 -17.92 3.19
CA GLU A 200 2.39 -18.13 2.52
C GLU A 200 3.37 -16.97 2.75
N MET A 201 2.87 -15.75 2.96
CA MET A 201 3.70 -14.58 3.32
C MET A 201 4.03 -14.51 4.81
N ALA A 202 3.33 -15.27 5.66
CA ALA A 202 3.49 -15.14 7.09
C ALA A 202 4.80 -15.82 7.54
N VAL A 203 5.73 -15.04 8.09
CA VAL A 203 6.90 -15.54 8.84
C VAL A 203 6.47 -16.64 9.81
N GLY A 204 7.06 -17.82 9.65
CA GLY A 204 6.73 -19.00 10.46
C GLY A 204 5.46 -19.74 10.04
N LEU A 205 4.85 -19.39 8.90
CA LEU A 205 3.60 -19.92 8.37
C LEU A 205 2.45 -19.88 9.38
N VAL A 206 2.43 -18.82 10.20
CA VAL A 206 1.35 -18.59 11.16
C VAL A 206 0.04 -18.30 10.43
N THR A 207 -1.05 -18.85 10.93
CA THR A 207 -2.36 -18.74 10.27
C THR A 207 -2.95 -17.35 10.52
N PRO A 208 -3.25 -16.54 9.49
CA PRO A 208 -3.83 -15.21 9.65
C PRO A 208 -5.22 -15.26 10.31
N VAL A 209 -5.67 -14.15 10.90
CA VAL A 209 -6.93 -14.10 11.65
C VAL A 209 -8.12 -14.51 10.80
N TRP A 210 -8.20 -13.98 9.59
CA TRP A 210 -9.32 -14.25 8.68
C TRP A 210 -9.32 -15.70 8.14
N TYR A 211 -8.16 -16.39 8.12
CA TYR A 211 -8.11 -17.83 7.85
C TYR A 211 -8.82 -18.59 8.96
N ASN A 212 -8.46 -18.31 10.21
CA ASN A 212 -9.12 -18.92 11.36
C ASN A 212 -10.62 -18.59 11.41
N MET A 213 -11.05 -17.42 10.95
CA MET A 213 -12.49 -17.10 10.85
C MET A 213 -13.24 -18.11 9.98
N PHE A 214 -12.77 -18.42 8.77
CA PHE A 214 -13.47 -19.38 7.91
C PHE A 214 -13.18 -20.85 8.26
N GLU A 215 -11.99 -21.19 8.75
CA GLU A 215 -11.67 -22.55 9.19
C GLU A 215 -12.51 -22.95 10.42
N GLN A 216 -12.79 -21.99 11.30
CA GLN A 216 -13.68 -22.17 12.46
C GLN A 216 -15.16 -21.95 12.12
N HIS A 217 -15.51 -21.83 10.83
CA HIS A 217 -16.89 -21.67 10.35
C HIS A 217 -17.61 -20.47 10.98
N ARG A 218 -16.87 -19.37 11.22
CA ARG A 218 -17.41 -18.14 11.82
C ARG A 218 -17.97 -17.18 10.79
N ILE A 219 -17.55 -17.29 9.53
CA ILE A 219 -18.04 -16.47 8.41
C ILE A 219 -18.68 -17.35 7.33
N SER A 220 -19.70 -16.82 6.67
CA SER A 220 -20.53 -17.56 5.71
C SER A 220 -19.82 -17.82 4.37
N GLN A 221 -19.02 -16.87 3.91
CA GLN A 221 -18.24 -16.96 2.67
C GLN A 221 -16.76 -16.66 2.94
N LYS A 222 -15.86 -17.31 2.19
CA LYS A 222 -14.41 -17.05 2.27
C LYS A 222 -14.05 -15.80 1.49
N MET A 223 -14.57 -14.67 1.94
CA MET A 223 -14.33 -13.36 1.34
C MET A 223 -14.51 -12.25 2.36
N PHE A 224 -13.97 -11.10 2.04
CA PHE A 224 -14.21 -9.87 2.78
C PHE A 224 -14.22 -8.67 1.82
N SER A 225 -14.79 -7.55 2.25
CA SER A 225 -14.83 -6.34 1.44
C SER A 225 -14.51 -5.08 2.23
N PHE A 226 -14.03 -4.08 1.52
CA PHE A 226 -13.71 -2.77 2.06
C PHE A 226 -14.56 -1.69 1.39
N TRP A 227 -15.12 -0.83 2.24
CA TRP A 227 -15.63 0.48 1.87
C TRP A 227 -14.93 1.54 2.71
N LEU A 228 -14.24 2.47 2.05
CA LEU A 228 -13.51 3.54 2.73
C LEU A 228 -14.19 4.87 2.42
N ASN A 229 -14.67 5.54 3.46
CA ASN A 229 -15.38 6.81 3.34
C ASN A 229 -14.40 7.97 3.32
N ARG A 230 -14.50 8.81 2.29
CA ARG A 230 -13.63 9.99 2.16
C ARG A 230 -14.13 11.20 2.92
N ASP A 231 -15.41 11.26 3.28
CA ASP A 231 -16.00 12.40 3.97
C ASP A 231 -15.29 12.66 5.31
N PRO A 232 -14.53 13.76 5.45
CA PRO A 232 -13.80 14.06 6.67
C PRO A 232 -14.72 14.42 7.84
N THR A 233 -16.00 14.73 7.57
CA THR A 233 -16.99 15.07 8.59
C THR A 233 -17.72 13.84 9.13
N SER A 234 -17.62 12.71 8.45
CA SER A 234 -18.28 11.47 8.85
C SER A 234 -17.58 10.85 10.06
N ARG A 235 -18.38 10.44 11.06
CA ARG A 235 -17.90 9.62 12.18
C ARG A 235 -17.52 8.20 11.76
N LEU A 236 -18.14 7.70 10.69
CA LEU A 236 -17.83 6.41 10.10
C LEU A 236 -16.82 6.63 8.97
N GLY A 237 -15.56 6.29 9.25
CA GLY A 237 -14.47 6.39 8.29
C GLY A 237 -14.52 5.29 7.23
N GLY A 238 -15.16 4.17 7.51
CA GLY A 238 -15.32 3.09 6.54
C GLY A 238 -15.90 1.85 7.20
N GLU A 239 -15.94 0.74 6.46
CA GLU A 239 -16.42 -0.55 6.94
C GLU A 239 -15.62 -1.68 6.27
N VAL A 240 -15.20 -2.66 7.08
CA VAL A 240 -14.75 -3.98 6.60
C VAL A 240 -15.86 -4.97 6.85
N VAL A 241 -16.24 -5.72 5.83
CA VAL A 241 -17.25 -6.78 5.94
C VAL A 241 -16.59 -8.13 5.77
N PHE A 242 -16.65 -9.00 6.78
CA PHE A 242 -16.23 -10.39 6.66
C PHE A 242 -17.43 -11.29 6.33
N GLY A 243 -17.24 -12.24 5.43
CA GLY A 243 -18.28 -13.18 5.00
C GLY A 243 -19.11 -12.70 3.80
N GLY A 244 -18.80 -11.55 3.21
CA GLY A 244 -19.52 -11.04 2.05
C GLY A 244 -19.22 -9.56 1.78
N LEU A 245 -20.25 -8.84 1.35
CA LEU A 245 -20.20 -7.41 1.00
C LEU A 245 -21.53 -6.73 1.36
N ASP A 246 -21.50 -5.42 1.56
CA ASP A 246 -22.71 -4.63 1.81
C ASP A 246 -23.12 -3.85 0.56
N TRP A 247 -24.30 -4.16 0.03
CA TRP A 247 -24.85 -3.54 -1.20
C TRP A 247 -25.07 -2.04 -1.08
N ARG A 248 -25.12 -1.48 0.14
CA ARG A 248 -25.28 -0.03 0.37
C ARG A 248 -24.00 0.76 0.09
N HIS A 249 -22.85 0.08 0.00
CA HIS A 249 -21.53 0.71 -0.09
C HIS A 249 -20.96 0.80 -1.51
N PHE A 250 -21.70 0.38 -2.53
CA PHE A 250 -21.28 0.52 -3.92
C PHE A 250 -22.45 0.73 -4.88
N ARG A 251 -22.12 1.11 -6.12
CA ARG A 251 -23.07 1.30 -7.22
C ARG A 251 -22.63 0.49 -8.44
N GLY A 252 -23.59 -0.15 -9.09
CA GLY A 252 -23.34 -1.04 -10.24
C GLY A 252 -22.71 -2.37 -9.83
N ASP A 253 -22.24 -3.11 -10.83
CA ASP A 253 -21.65 -4.44 -10.62
C ASP A 253 -20.13 -4.38 -10.40
N HIS A 254 -19.61 -5.29 -9.58
CA HIS A 254 -18.18 -5.48 -9.45
C HIS A 254 -17.57 -6.04 -10.72
N THR A 255 -16.43 -5.50 -11.10
CA THR A 255 -15.56 -6.06 -12.13
C THR A 255 -14.54 -6.94 -11.43
N TYR A 256 -14.68 -8.25 -11.59
CA TYR A 256 -13.79 -9.22 -10.98
C TYR A 256 -12.63 -9.58 -11.92
N VAL A 257 -11.43 -9.62 -11.35
CA VAL A 257 -10.20 -10.07 -12.01
C VAL A 257 -9.51 -11.15 -11.17
N PRO A 258 -8.97 -12.21 -11.80
CA PRO A 258 -8.31 -13.28 -11.07
C PRO A 258 -7.00 -12.79 -10.45
N LEU A 259 -6.58 -13.46 -9.39
CA LEU A 259 -5.24 -13.27 -8.84
C LEU A 259 -4.19 -13.87 -9.77
N THR A 260 -3.07 -13.17 -9.90
CA THR A 260 -1.91 -13.61 -10.68
C THR A 260 -0.93 -14.46 -9.85
N ARG A 261 -0.96 -14.29 -8.53
CA ARG A 261 -0.16 -15.05 -7.56
C ARG A 261 -0.99 -15.33 -6.30
N ASN A 262 -0.62 -16.39 -5.59
CA ASN A 262 -1.31 -16.83 -4.35
C ASN A 262 -0.55 -16.45 -3.07
N ASP A 263 0.36 -15.48 -3.16
CA ASP A 263 1.07 -14.91 -2.02
C ASP A 263 0.54 -13.50 -1.70
N TYR A 264 0.21 -12.69 -2.70
CA TYR A 264 -0.40 -11.38 -2.53
C TYR A 264 -1.80 -11.31 -3.13
N TRP A 265 -2.59 -10.31 -2.71
CA TRP A 265 -3.77 -9.84 -3.44
C TRP A 265 -3.34 -9.08 -4.71
N GLN A 266 -2.63 -9.79 -5.60
CA GLN A 266 -2.02 -9.27 -6.81
C GLN A 266 -2.85 -9.62 -8.05
N ILE A 267 -3.18 -8.62 -8.84
CA ILE A 267 -3.94 -8.74 -10.08
C ILE A 267 -3.08 -8.30 -11.28
N GLU A 268 -3.51 -8.68 -12.48
CA GLU A 268 -3.02 -8.06 -13.70
C GLU A 268 -3.77 -6.74 -13.92
N MET A 269 -3.01 -5.69 -14.20
CA MET A 269 -3.50 -4.36 -14.52
C MET A 269 -3.00 -3.96 -15.91
N GLY A 270 -3.86 -3.37 -16.70
CA GLY A 270 -3.51 -2.79 -17.99
C GLY A 270 -2.96 -1.38 -17.86
N ASP A 271 -3.21 -0.58 -18.89
CA ASP A 271 -2.61 0.74 -19.03
C ASP A 271 -3.09 1.77 -18.01
N ILE A 272 -2.25 2.78 -17.79
CA ILE A 272 -2.59 3.98 -17.04
C ILE A 272 -2.67 5.14 -18.02
N LEU A 273 -3.77 5.88 -17.96
CA LEU A 273 -4.11 6.95 -18.88
C LEU A 273 -4.17 8.29 -18.17
N ILE A 274 -3.61 9.34 -18.78
CA ILE A 274 -3.74 10.74 -18.37
C ILE A 274 -4.65 11.42 -19.41
N GLU A 275 -5.87 11.84 -19.05
CA GLU A 275 -6.86 12.38 -20.00
C GLU A 275 -7.07 11.48 -21.25
N ASN A 276 -7.09 10.16 -21.03
CA ASN A 276 -7.18 9.12 -22.06
C ASN A 276 -5.90 8.90 -22.91
N GLU A 277 -4.82 9.64 -22.67
CA GLU A 277 -3.52 9.36 -23.28
C GLU A 277 -2.74 8.31 -22.50
N SER A 278 -2.24 7.29 -23.21
CA SER A 278 -1.43 6.20 -22.65
C SER A 278 -0.11 6.71 -22.09
N THR A 279 0.22 6.27 -20.86
CA THR A 279 1.55 6.44 -20.26
C THR A 279 2.56 5.41 -20.78
N GLY A 280 2.10 4.40 -21.53
CA GLY A 280 2.90 3.48 -22.33
C GLY A 280 3.39 2.23 -21.62
N LEU A 281 3.87 2.33 -20.38
CA LEU A 281 4.56 1.23 -19.69
C LEU A 281 3.65 0.03 -19.44
N CYS A 282 2.45 0.28 -18.89
CA CYS A 282 1.52 -0.78 -18.50
C CYS A 282 0.57 -1.20 -19.63
N LYS A 283 0.78 -0.73 -20.86
CA LYS A 283 -0.05 -1.09 -22.02
C LYS A 283 -0.08 -2.60 -22.30
N TYR A 284 1.00 -3.30 -21.98
CA TYR A 284 1.13 -4.74 -22.17
C TYR A 284 0.97 -5.55 -20.88
N GLY A 285 0.47 -4.92 -19.82
CA GLY A 285 0.31 -5.52 -18.51
C GLY A 285 1.37 -5.04 -17.51
N CYS A 286 0.89 -4.68 -16.33
CA CYS A 286 1.63 -4.48 -15.11
C CYS A 286 0.99 -5.35 -14.02
N ALA A 287 1.77 -5.71 -13.01
CA ALA A 287 1.20 -6.27 -11.79
C ALA A 287 0.64 -5.12 -10.92
N ALA A 288 -0.43 -5.38 -10.17
CA ALA A 288 -0.91 -4.48 -9.13
C ALA A 288 -1.28 -5.24 -7.86
N ILE A 289 -0.73 -4.84 -6.71
CA ILE A 289 -1.13 -5.32 -5.39
C ILE A 289 -2.20 -4.39 -4.83
N ILE A 290 -3.26 -4.97 -4.29
CA ILE A 290 -4.35 -4.23 -3.64
C ILE A 290 -4.10 -4.21 -2.14
N ASP A 291 -3.71 -3.06 -1.60
CA ASP A 291 -3.17 -2.94 -0.24
C ASP A 291 -3.91 -1.90 0.60
N SER A 292 -4.79 -2.35 1.50
CA SER A 292 -5.48 -1.50 2.47
C SER A 292 -4.59 -1.01 3.62
N GLY A 293 -3.34 -1.48 3.71
CA GLY A 293 -2.36 -1.04 4.69
C GLY A 293 -1.54 0.18 4.25
N THR A 294 -1.81 0.74 3.07
CA THR A 294 -1.19 1.97 2.57
C THR A 294 -2.21 2.87 1.92
N SER A 295 -1.99 4.18 1.95
CA SER A 295 -2.94 5.13 1.40
C SER A 295 -2.62 5.57 -0.03
N LEU A 296 -1.34 5.58 -0.41
CA LEU A 296 -0.88 6.13 -1.70
C LEU A 296 -0.95 5.10 -2.83
N LEU A 297 -0.90 5.61 -4.06
CA LEU A 297 -0.69 4.86 -5.28
C LEU A 297 0.81 4.80 -5.57
N ALA A 298 1.43 3.65 -5.37
CA ALA A 298 2.85 3.47 -5.65
C ALA A 298 3.04 2.81 -7.02
N GLY A 299 3.96 3.31 -7.85
CA GLY A 299 4.21 2.72 -9.16
C GLY A 299 5.50 3.21 -9.82
N PRO A 300 5.84 2.68 -11.01
CA PRO A 300 7.12 2.94 -11.66
C PRO A 300 7.42 4.43 -11.82
N THR A 301 8.64 4.84 -11.49
CA THR A 301 9.08 6.24 -11.51
C THR A 301 8.84 6.88 -12.88
N ALA A 302 9.04 6.13 -13.96
CA ALA A 302 8.82 6.59 -15.33
C ALA A 302 7.35 6.97 -15.63
N VAL A 303 6.38 6.38 -14.94
CA VAL A 303 4.95 6.73 -15.08
C VAL A 303 4.57 7.81 -14.08
N VAL A 304 5.01 7.71 -12.83
CA VAL A 304 4.75 8.71 -11.78
C VAL A 304 5.29 10.09 -12.17
N ALA A 305 6.46 10.16 -12.83
CA ALA A 305 6.99 11.42 -13.37
C ALA A 305 6.05 12.05 -14.41
N GLN A 306 5.47 11.26 -15.32
CA GLN A 306 4.51 11.76 -16.31
C GLN A 306 3.24 12.29 -15.64
N ILE A 307 2.74 11.58 -14.61
CA ILE A 307 1.58 12.01 -13.82
C ILE A 307 1.88 13.30 -13.06
N ASN A 308 3.01 13.36 -12.34
CA ASN A 308 3.41 14.54 -11.58
C ASN A 308 3.57 15.78 -12.47
N HIS A 309 4.14 15.63 -13.67
CA HIS A 309 4.19 16.70 -14.67
C HIS A 309 2.78 17.17 -15.05
N ALA A 310 1.88 16.23 -15.37
CA ALA A 310 0.53 16.54 -15.83
C ALA A 310 -0.36 17.21 -14.76
N ILE A 311 -0.15 16.88 -13.47
CA ILE A 311 -0.88 17.48 -12.34
C ILE A 311 -0.16 18.71 -11.75
N GLY A 312 1.01 19.09 -12.28
CA GLY A 312 1.80 20.21 -11.78
C GLY A 312 2.35 20.01 -10.37
N ALA A 313 2.72 18.77 -10.03
CA ALA A 313 3.33 18.44 -8.75
C ALA A 313 4.79 18.88 -8.68
N ALA A 314 5.19 19.36 -7.52
CA ALA A 314 6.57 19.66 -7.21
C ALA A 314 7.42 18.39 -7.28
N GLY A 315 8.47 18.46 -8.09
CA GLY A 315 9.54 17.48 -8.14
C GLY A 315 10.88 18.12 -7.76
N PHE A 316 11.97 17.45 -8.07
CA PHE A 316 13.31 17.99 -7.94
C PHE A 316 14.05 17.92 -9.27
N ILE A 317 14.90 18.92 -9.51
CA ILE A 317 15.75 18.95 -10.68
C ILE A 317 16.85 17.91 -10.50
N ASN A 318 16.95 16.97 -11.43
CA ASN A 318 18.02 16.00 -11.46
C ASN A 318 19.02 16.32 -12.58
N MET A 319 20.26 16.60 -12.18
CA MET A 319 21.30 17.04 -13.10
C MET A 319 21.83 15.91 -13.98
N GLU A 320 21.83 14.67 -13.49
CA GLU A 320 22.21 13.50 -14.28
C GLU A 320 21.18 13.23 -15.39
N CYS A 321 19.88 13.27 -15.08
CA CYS A 321 18.77 13.18 -16.04
C CYS A 321 18.88 14.28 -17.10
N LYS A 322 19.04 15.53 -16.68
CA LYS A 322 19.26 16.66 -17.59
C LYS A 322 20.50 16.47 -18.46
N SER A 323 21.60 16.00 -17.88
CA SER A 323 22.83 15.74 -18.63
C SER A 323 22.63 14.68 -19.71
N VAL A 324 21.92 13.60 -19.39
CA VAL A 324 21.59 12.56 -20.37
C VAL A 324 20.68 13.10 -21.47
N ALA A 325 19.61 13.82 -21.10
CA ALA A 325 18.66 14.39 -22.05
C ALA A 325 19.35 15.38 -22.99
N LEU A 326 20.18 16.28 -22.47
CA LEU A 326 20.90 17.28 -23.26
C LEU A 326 21.97 16.67 -24.16
N LYS A 327 22.74 15.70 -23.66
CA LYS A 327 23.89 15.14 -24.39
C LYS A 327 23.49 14.06 -25.40
N TYR A 328 22.53 13.22 -25.06
CA TYR A 328 22.18 12.04 -25.84
C TYR A 328 20.76 12.10 -26.43
N GLY A 329 19.93 13.09 -26.09
CA GLY A 329 18.54 13.18 -26.55
C GLY A 329 18.38 13.16 -28.07
N ASN A 330 19.31 13.77 -28.82
CA ASN A 330 19.30 13.70 -30.28
C ASN A 330 19.57 12.28 -30.80
N MET A 331 20.60 11.63 -30.28
CA MET A 331 20.96 10.26 -30.67
C MET A 331 19.84 9.27 -30.29
N ILE A 332 19.25 9.43 -29.11
CA ILE A 332 18.11 8.60 -28.66
C ILE A 332 16.94 8.71 -29.65
N TRP A 333 16.61 9.94 -30.06
CA TRP A 333 15.54 10.19 -31.03
C TRP A 333 15.84 9.54 -32.39
N GLU A 334 17.05 9.77 -32.92
CA GLU A 334 17.49 9.19 -34.20
C GLU A 334 17.43 7.67 -34.17
N TYR A 335 17.99 7.03 -33.13
CA TYR A 335 17.96 5.58 -32.98
C TYR A 335 16.53 5.03 -32.94
N LEU A 336 15.61 5.70 -32.23
CA LEU A 336 14.22 5.29 -32.18
C LEU A 336 13.50 5.42 -33.53
N ILE A 337 13.79 6.46 -34.31
CA ILE A 337 13.23 6.63 -35.67
C ILE A 337 13.83 5.61 -36.65
N GLU A 338 15.11 5.27 -36.50
CA GLU A 338 15.79 4.23 -37.29
C GLU A 338 15.30 2.81 -36.97
N GLY A 339 14.43 2.66 -35.97
CA GLY A 339 13.88 1.37 -35.56
C GLY A 339 14.83 0.55 -34.70
N ILE A 340 15.85 1.17 -34.10
CA ILE A 340 16.68 0.53 -33.09
C ILE A 340 15.81 0.16 -31.89
N ARG A 341 16.04 -1.04 -31.37
CA ARG A 341 15.27 -1.57 -30.24
C ARG A 341 15.56 -0.74 -28.98
N PRO A 342 14.53 -0.26 -28.24
CA PRO A 342 14.72 0.59 -27.07
C PRO A 342 15.67 0.00 -26.02
N GLU A 343 15.65 -1.32 -25.86
CA GLU A 343 16.38 -2.02 -24.79
C GLU A 343 17.89 -2.03 -25.01
N ILE A 344 18.37 -1.73 -26.22
CA ILE A 344 19.81 -1.69 -26.54
C ILE A 344 20.36 -0.27 -26.69
N ILE A 345 19.50 0.74 -26.83
CA ILE A 345 19.93 2.13 -27.11
C ILE A 345 20.92 2.62 -26.03
N CYS A 346 20.61 2.42 -24.76
CA CYS A 346 21.47 2.88 -23.67
C CYS A 346 22.78 2.09 -23.54
N VAL A 347 22.81 0.85 -24.04
CA VAL A 347 24.05 0.07 -24.15
C VAL A 347 24.90 0.60 -25.31
N ASP A 348 24.29 0.86 -26.47
CA ASP A 348 24.99 1.39 -27.65
C ASP A 348 25.53 2.80 -27.41
N LEU A 349 24.86 3.60 -26.59
CA LEU A 349 25.34 4.90 -26.12
C LEU A 349 26.45 4.79 -25.05
N GLY A 350 26.76 3.58 -24.57
CA GLY A 350 27.78 3.32 -23.56
C GLY A 350 27.38 3.75 -22.14
N LEU A 351 26.09 3.94 -21.87
CA LEU A 351 25.57 4.34 -20.54
C LEU A 351 25.22 3.15 -19.67
N CYS A 352 24.84 2.02 -20.27
CA CYS A 352 24.49 0.77 -19.61
C CYS A 352 25.46 -0.36 -19.96
N ILE A 353 25.60 -1.32 -19.06
CA ILE A 353 26.37 -2.56 -19.29
C ILE A 353 25.46 -3.57 -19.97
N TYR A 354 25.97 -4.26 -21.00
CA TYR A 354 25.26 -5.36 -21.65
C TYR A 354 25.19 -6.58 -20.72
N ASN A 355 23.99 -6.90 -20.22
CA ASN A 355 23.74 -8.13 -19.47
C ASN A 355 22.79 -9.04 -20.26
N GLU A 356 23.26 -10.23 -20.66
CA GLU A 356 22.49 -11.21 -21.45
C GLU A 356 21.24 -11.75 -20.74
N THR A 357 21.10 -11.53 -19.42
CA THR A 357 19.99 -12.03 -18.60
C THR A 357 18.66 -11.28 -18.80
N ARG A 358 18.64 -10.13 -19.48
CA ARG A 358 17.39 -9.38 -19.76
C ARG A 358 16.58 -9.91 -20.96
N ARG A 359 17.07 -10.92 -21.69
CA ARG A 359 16.27 -11.62 -22.72
C ARG A 359 15.54 -12.82 -22.13
N VAL A 360 14.38 -12.60 -21.53
CA VAL A 360 13.36 -13.65 -21.46
C VAL A 360 12.06 -13.09 -22.00
N SER A 361 11.83 -13.31 -23.30
CA SER A 361 10.46 -13.40 -23.82
C SER A 361 9.75 -14.58 -23.16
N PRO A 362 8.42 -14.56 -22.99
CA PRO A 362 7.70 -15.48 -22.10
C PRO A 362 7.58 -16.93 -22.59
N ASN A 363 8.36 -17.37 -23.59
CA ASN A 363 8.31 -18.75 -24.07
C ASN A 363 9.71 -19.28 -24.37
N ILE A 364 9.99 -20.43 -23.73
CA ILE A 364 11.12 -21.37 -23.90
C ILE A 364 12.06 -21.37 -22.69
N ALA A 365 11.80 -22.33 -21.77
CA ALA A 365 12.78 -22.79 -20.81
C ALA A 365 13.85 -23.61 -21.53
N SER A 366 15.12 -23.28 -21.32
CA SER A 366 16.25 -24.10 -21.75
C SER A 366 17.21 -24.29 -20.58
N MET A 367 17.31 -25.54 -20.12
CA MET A 367 18.25 -26.01 -19.11
C MET A 367 19.65 -26.14 -19.70
N VAL A 368 20.63 -25.40 -19.20
CA VAL A 368 22.04 -25.85 -19.15
C VAL A 368 22.71 -25.24 -17.92
N GLN A 369 23.29 -26.08 -17.06
CA GLN A 369 24.08 -25.72 -15.88
C GLN A 369 25.59 -25.70 -16.20
N ASN A 370 26.29 -24.84 -15.43
CA ASN A 370 27.72 -24.80 -15.12
C ASN A 370 28.66 -24.24 -16.21
N GLN A 371 29.58 -23.30 -15.95
CA GLN A 371 30.46 -23.17 -14.79
C GLN A 371 31.06 -21.73 -14.70
N THR A 372 31.18 -21.22 -13.47
CA THR A 372 32.19 -20.26 -12.95
C THR A 372 32.62 -19.07 -13.83
N GLN A 373 32.05 -17.89 -13.54
CA GLN A 373 32.81 -16.64 -13.44
C GLN A 373 32.22 -15.81 -12.29
N GLU A 374 33.08 -15.45 -11.34
CA GLU A 374 32.81 -14.48 -10.28
C GLU A 374 32.53 -13.11 -10.91
N GLY A 375 31.27 -12.87 -11.28
CA GLY A 375 30.77 -11.56 -11.64
C GLY A 375 30.15 -10.92 -10.41
N SER A 376 30.85 -9.97 -9.80
CA SER A 376 30.24 -9.05 -8.83
C SER A 376 29.01 -8.41 -9.46
N SER A 377 27.87 -8.43 -8.76
CA SER A 377 26.68 -7.68 -9.17
C SER A 377 26.98 -6.18 -8.99
N VAL A 378 27.63 -5.57 -9.97
CA VAL A 378 27.90 -4.12 -9.99
C VAL A 378 26.59 -3.41 -10.26
N GLY A 379 26.16 -2.56 -9.32
CA GLY A 379 24.95 -1.74 -9.47
C GLY A 379 25.00 -0.89 -10.74
N GLU A 380 23.88 -0.81 -11.46
CA GLU A 380 23.77 0.03 -12.65
C GLU A 380 23.99 1.51 -12.30
N SER A 381 24.68 2.24 -13.19
CA SER A 381 24.96 3.66 -12.98
C SER A 381 23.66 4.48 -13.05
N ALA A 382 23.56 5.56 -12.28
CA ALA A 382 22.41 6.49 -12.36
C ALA A 382 22.16 6.99 -13.80
N PHE A 383 23.23 7.15 -14.60
CA PHE A 383 23.15 7.50 -16.01
C PHE A 383 22.45 6.43 -16.87
N CYS A 384 22.65 5.15 -16.56
CA CYS A 384 21.95 4.05 -17.23
C CYS A 384 20.44 4.16 -16.98
N THR A 385 20.02 4.26 -15.71
CA THR A 385 18.61 4.37 -15.33
C THR A 385 17.94 5.57 -16.00
N PHE A 386 18.57 6.75 -15.98
CA PHE A 386 18.01 7.93 -16.64
C PHE A 386 17.97 7.79 -18.15
N CYS A 387 18.96 7.15 -18.78
CA CYS A 387 18.90 6.85 -20.19
C CYS A 387 17.69 5.97 -20.52
N GLU A 388 17.47 4.89 -19.78
CA GLU A 388 16.34 3.99 -20.02
C GLU A 388 15.00 4.71 -19.87
N MET A 389 14.86 5.56 -18.84
CA MET A 389 13.67 6.41 -18.65
C MET A 389 13.48 7.39 -19.81
N ILE A 390 14.53 8.05 -20.27
CA ILE A 390 14.48 9.02 -21.38
C ILE A 390 14.12 8.31 -22.69
N VAL A 391 14.75 7.19 -23.01
CA VAL A 391 14.42 6.35 -24.17
C VAL A 391 12.95 5.97 -24.12
N PHE A 392 12.46 5.54 -22.97
CA PHE A 392 11.05 5.21 -22.76
C PHE A 392 10.13 6.42 -23.01
N TRP A 393 10.38 7.57 -22.38
CA TRP A 393 9.55 8.77 -22.56
C TRP A 393 9.53 9.24 -24.01
N VAL A 394 10.68 9.27 -24.68
CA VAL A 394 10.76 9.62 -26.10
C VAL A 394 9.94 8.63 -26.94
N GLN A 395 10.03 7.33 -26.65
CA GLN A 395 9.25 6.31 -27.34
C GLN A 395 7.74 6.50 -27.15
N VAL A 396 7.29 6.86 -25.94
CA VAL A 396 5.87 7.15 -25.66
C VAL A 396 5.39 8.36 -26.46
N GLN A 397 6.14 9.47 -26.44
CA GLN A 397 5.75 10.68 -27.17
C GLN A 397 5.81 10.49 -28.70
N LEU A 398 6.75 9.68 -29.21
CA LEU A 398 6.83 9.29 -30.62
C LEU A 398 5.59 8.51 -31.08
N LYS A 399 5.11 7.56 -30.27
CA LYS A 399 3.88 6.80 -30.56
C LYS A 399 2.64 7.71 -30.60
N GLN A 400 2.68 8.84 -29.89
CA GLN A 400 1.64 9.88 -29.91
C GLN A 400 1.84 10.91 -31.05
N GLN A 401 2.76 10.67 -31.99
CA GLN A 401 3.04 11.52 -33.15
C GLN A 401 3.40 12.97 -32.79
N LYS A 402 4.04 13.20 -31.64
CA LYS A 402 4.46 14.54 -31.23
C LYS A 402 5.75 14.95 -31.95
N ALA A 403 5.86 16.25 -32.27
CA ALA A 403 7.04 16.82 -32.91
C ALA A 403 8.27 16.77 -32.01
N GLN A 404 9.45 16.55 -32.58
CA GLN A 404 10.74 16.39 -31.89
C GLN A 404 11.01 17.47 -30.84
N GLU A 405 10.86 18.74 -31.20
CA GLU A 405 11.08 19.87 -30.28
C GLU A 405 10.17 19.82 -29.05
N LYS A 406 8.91 19.40 -29.23
CA LYS A 406 7.97 19.22 -28.12
C LYS A 406 8.38 18.05 -27.23
N VAL A 407 8.91 16.98 -27.82
CA VAL A 407 9.40 15.81 -27.05
C VAL A 407 10.62 16.18 -26.22
N TYR A 408 11.58 16.93 -26.78
CA TYR A 408 12.75 17.38 -26.02
C TYR A 408 12.39 18.30 -24.87
N LYS A 409 11.50 19.27 -25.12
CA LYS A 409 10.97 20.13 -24.07
C LYS A 409 10.28 19.33 -22.97
N TYR A 410 9.43 18.37 -23.36
CA TYR A 410 8.73 17.51 -22.41
C TYR A 410 9.69 16.68 -21.55
N VAL A 411 10.70 16.05 -22.15
CA VAL A 411 11.71 15.27 -21.43
C VAL A 411 12.54 16.15 -20.48
N ASP A 412 12.92 17.35 -20.90
CA ASP A 412 13.63 18.30 -20.01
C ASP A 412 12.77 18.69 -18.80
N GLU A 413 11.49 19.00 -19.02
CA GLU A 413 10.53 19.29 -17.95
C GLU A 413 10.33 18.08 -17.00
N LEU A 414 10.34 16.85 -17.52
CA LEU A 414 10.31 15.64 -16.68
C LEU A 414 11.56 15.51 -15.81
N CYS A 415 12.74 15.84 -16.32
CA CYS A 415 13.98 15.87 -15.53
C CYS A 415 14.00 16.99 -14.48
N GLU A 416 13.22 18.06 -14.65
CA GLU A 416 13.03 19.12 -13.65
C GLU A 416 12.04 18.75 -12.54
N MET A 417 11.11 17.84 -12.84
CA MET A 417 9.99 17.48 -11.98
C MET A 417 10.02 15.99 -11.59
N LEU A 418 11.20 15.38 -11.52
CA LEU A 418 11.31 14.00 -11.07
C LEU A 418 10.68 13.85 -9.67
N PRO A 419 9.90 12.77 -9.44
CA PRO A 419 9.30 12.52 -8.15
C PRO A 419 10.40 12.28 -7.13
N ASN A 420 10.33 12.98 -5.99
CA ASN A 420 11.29 12.79 -4.93
C ASN A 420 11.17 11.36 -4.37
N PRO A 421 12.20 10.51 -4.47
CA PRO A 421 12.13 9.15 -3.95
C PRO A 421 11.97 9.11 -2.41
N LEU A 422 12.20 10.24 -1.74
CA LEU A 422 12.15 10.39 -0.29
C LEU A 422 10.99 11.26 0.20
N GLY A 423 10.20 11.84 -0.70
CA GLY A 423 9.27 12.91 -0.36
C GLY A 423 7.97 12.82 -1.12
N LYS A 424 6.90 13.25 -0.46
CA LYS A 424 5.62 13.45 -1.12
C LYS A 424 5.73 14.64 -2.08
N SER A 425 5.11 14.53 -3.25
CA SER A 425 5.07 15.63 -4.21
C SER A 425 3.95 16.59 -3.88
N PHE A 426 4.29 17.83 -3.54
CA PHE A 426 3.31 18.88 -3.25
C PHE A 426 2.64 19.36 -4.53
N ILE A 427 1.34 19.64 -4.49
CA ILE A 427 0.62 20.24 -5.61
C ILE A 427 0.01 21.57 -5.17
N ASN A 428 -0.20 22.48 -6.12
CA ASN A 428 -0.91 23.71 -5.83
C ASN A 428 -2.41 23.41 -5.70
N CYS A 429 -2.96 23.57 -4.49
CA CYS A 429 -4.39 23.35 -4.21
C CYS A 429 -5.32 24.16 -5.14
N ASP A 430 -4.94 25.39 -5.52
CA ASP A 430 -5.76 26.27 -6.36
C ASP A 430 -5.90 25.76 -7.79
N LYS A 431 -4.99 24.89 -8.23
CA LYS A 431 -4.98 24.31 -9.58
C LYS A 431 -5.68 22.96 -9.65
N MET A 432 -6.23 22.46 -8.53
CA MET A 432 -6.78 21.11 -8.45
C MET A 432 -7.86 20.84 -9.50
N ALA A 433 -8.79 21.77 -9.67
CA ALA A 433 -9.89 21.65 -10.63
C ALA A 433 -9.45 21.60 -12.11
N ALA A 434 -8.23 22.02 -12.42
CA ALA A 434 -7.66 22.00 -13.76
C ALA A 434 -6.77 20.77 -14.02
N MET A 435 -6.57 19.92 -13.01
CA MET A 435 -5.74 18.72 -13.15
C MET A 435 -6.50 17.62 -13.91
N PRO A 436 -5.77 16.73 -14.60
CA PRO A 436 -6.35 15.69 -15.42
C PRO A 436 -6.98 14.54 -14.63
N TYR A 437 -7.98 13.87 -15.20
CA TYR A 437 -8.34 12.52 -14.74
C TYR A 437 -7.22 11.52 -15.01
N ILE A 438 -6.94 10.68 -14.02
CA ILE A 438 -6.00 9.56 -14.14
C ILE A 438 -6.81 8.26 -14.13
N SER A 439 -6.72 7.45 -15.17
CA SER A 439 -7.52 6.22 -15.30
C SER A 439 -6.64 4.98 -15.34
N LEU A 440 -7.01 3.96 -14.57
CA LEU A 440 -6.35 2.66 -14.57
C LEU A 440 -7.22 1.65 -15.33
N THR A 441 -6.61 0.79 -16.13
CA THR A 441 -7.34 -0.27 -16.84
C THR A 441 -7.26 -1.57 -16.05
N ILE A 442 -8.39 -2.13 -15.61
CA ILE A 442 -8.45 -3.40 -14.87
C ILE A 442 -9.56 -4.25 -15.48
N GLY A 443 -9.23 -5.49 -15.89
CA GLY A 443 -10.22 -6.40 -16.48
C GLY A 443 -10.92 -5.83 -17.72
N ASN A 444 -10.16 -5.13 -18.59
CA ASN A 444 -10.66 -4.41 -19.77
C ASN A 444 -11.69 -3.30 -19.48
N LYS A 445 -11.79 -2.82 -18.23
CA LYS A 445 -12.58 -1.64 -17.87
C LYS A 445 -11.69 -0.51 -17.36
N SER A 446 -12.14 0.72 -17.58
CA SER A 446 -11.47 1.93 -17.10
C SER A 446 -11.98 2.31 -15.71
N PHE A 447 -11.04 2.63 -14.82
CA PHE A 447 -11.25 3.08 -13.45
C PHE A 447 -10.68 4.51 -13.30
N PRO A 448 -11.43 5.55 -13.69
CA PRO A 448 -10.98 6.93 -13.57
C PRO A 448 -10.93 7.42 -12.12
N LEU A 449 -9.92 8.19 -11.78
CA LEU A 449 -9.79 8.94 -10.53
C LEU A 449 -9.81 10.43 -10.86
N SER A 450 -10.69 11.17 -10.19
CA SER A 450 -10.75 12.63 -10.31
C SER A 450 -9.60 13.29 -9.54
N PRO A 451 -9.27 14.57 -9.85
CA PRO A 451 -8.32 15.37 -9.10
C PRO A 451 -8.49 15.34 -7.58
N GLU A 452 -9.72 15.44 -7.11
CA GLU A 452 -10.07 15.41 -5.69
C GLU A 452 -9.86 14.01 -5.08
N GLN A 453 -9.95 12.96 -5.90
CA GLN A 453 -9.75 11.59 -5.46
C GLN A 453 -8.27 11.24 -5.32
N TYR A 454 -7.42 11.57 -6.30
CA TYR A 454 -6.00 11.24 -6.17
C TYR A 454 -5.18 12.28 -5.41
N THR A 455 -5.77 13.40 -4.97
CA THR A 455 -5.09 14.39 -4.13
C THR A 455 -5.34 14.11 -2.65
N LEU A 456 -4.27 14.13 -1.85
CA LEU A 456 -4.38 14.21 -0.40
C LEU A 456 -4.39 15.67 0.05
N VAL A 457 -5.44 16.07 0.77
CA VAL A 457 -5.58 17.40 1.34
C VAL A 457 -5.35 17.31 2.85
N VAL A 458 -4.38 18.08 3.35
CA VAL A 458 -4.07 18.21 4.76
C VAL A 458 -4.34 19.64 5.20
N GLU A 459 -5.20 19.80 6.18
CA GLU A 459 -5.55 21.09 6.77
C GLU A 459 -4.87 21.19 8.14
N GLU A 460 -3.99 22.17 8.31
CA GLU A 460 -3.39 22.49 9.61
C GLU A 460 -3.55 23.97 9.91
N GLY A 461 -4.39 24.28 10.91
CA GLY A 461 -4.75 25.65 11.27
C GLY A 461 -5.44 26.40 10.13
N HIS A 462 -4.78 27.41 9.57
CA HIS A 462 -5.26 28.22 8.44
C HIS A 462 -4.53 27.89 7.13
N THR A 463 -3.76 26.81 7.08
CA THR A 463 -3.03 26.38 5.89
C THR A 463 -3.57 25.07 5.35
N THR A 464 -3.81 25.04 4.05
CA THR A 464 -4.18 23.83 3.31
C THR A 464 -2.99 23.40 2.47
N VAL A 465 -2.58 22.15 2.63
CA VAL A 465 -1.48 21.54 1.89
C VAL A 465 -2.04 20.40 1.06
N CYS A 466 -1.77 20.45 -0.24
CA CYS A 466 -2.18 19.40 -1.18
C CYS A 466 -0.97 18.60 -1.61
N LEU A 467 -1.12 17.28 -1.64
CA LEU A 467 -0.09 16.33 -2.02
C LEU A 467 -0.63 15.41 -3.12
N SER A 468 0.24 15.09 -4.07
CA SER A 468 0.02 14.01 -5.03
C SER A 468 -0.16 12.70 -4.28
N GLY A 469 -1.21 11.96 -4.66
CA GLY A 469 -1.45 10.60 -4.20
C GLY A 469 -0.51 9.55 -4.80
N PHE A 470 0.37 9.96 -5.72
CA PHE A 470 1.26 9.06 -6.45
C PHE A 470 2.69 9.15 -5.90
N VAL A 471 3.30 7.99 -5.67
CA VAL A 471 4.70 7.89 -5.21
C VAL A 471 5.51 6.93 -6.08
N PRO A 472 6.81 7.23 -6.31
CA PRO A 472 7.66 6.39 -7.11
C PRO A 472 7.96 5.08 -6.38
N LEU A 473 7.90 4.00 -7.14
CA LEU A 473 8.28 2.66 -6.72
C LEU A 473 8.77 1.87 -7.93
N ASP A 474 10.08 1.62 -7.96
CA ASP A 474 10.68 0.75 -8.97
C ASP A 474 10.97 -0.62 -8.36
N VAL A 475 10.24 -1.63 -8.83
CA VAL A 475 10.46 -3.03 -8.49
C VAL A 475 11.14 -3.71 -9.68
N PRO A 476 12.31 -4.34 -9.48
CA PRO A 476 13.01 -5.00 -10.58
C PRO A 476 12.27 -6.25 -11.08
N THR A 477 12.61 -6.68 -12.28
CA THR A 477 12.20 -7.98 -12.81
C THR A 477 12.72 -9.12 -11.93
N PRO A 478 11.98 -10.23 -11.74
CA PRO A 478 10.76 -10.61 -12.45
C PRO A 478 9.44 -10.13 -11.81
N GLN A 479 9.49 -9.35 -10.72
CA GLN A 479 8.30 -8.96 -9.96
C GLN A 479 7.63 -7.69 -10.51
N GLY A 480 8.42 -6.76 -11.04
CA GLY A 480 7.92 -5.56 -11.69
C GLY A 480 7.77 -5.68 -13.22
N PRO A 481 7.14 -4.68 -13.87
CA PRO A 481 6.64 -3.44 -13.28
C PRO A 481 5.41 -3.68 -12.39
N LEU A 482 5.43 -3.10 -11.19
CA LEU A 482 4.46 -3.33 -10.13
C LEU A 482 3.83 -2.02 -9.66
N TRP A 483 2.53 -2.05 -9.44
CA TRP A 483 1.77 -1.01 -8.74
C TRP A 483 1.29 -1.50 -7.38
N VAL A 484 1.11 -0.56 -6.45
CA VAL A 484 0.35 -0.77 -5.21
C VAL A 484 -0.82 0.20 -5.22
N LEU A 485 -2.03 -0.35 -5.15
CA LEU A 485 -3.26 0.41 -5.12
C LEU A 485 -3.76 0.49 -3.67
N GLY A 486 -3.48 1.63 -3.03
CA GLY A 486 -3.85 1.93 -1.65
C GLY A 486 -5.23 2.56 -1.47
N ASP A 487 -5.46 3.15 -0.30
CA ASP A 487 -6.73 3.76 0.11
C ASP A 487 -7.29 4.77 -0.91
N ILE A 488 -6.44 5.52 -1.61
CA ILE A 488 -6.90 6.45 -2.66
C ILE A 488 -7.77 5.74 -3.70
N PHE A 489 -7.35 4.54 -4.12
CA PHE A 489 -8.12 3.70 -5.04
C PHE A 489 -9.29 3.01 -4.34
N LEU A 490 -9.06 2.38 -3.18
CA LEU A 490 -10.07 1.63 -2.43
C LEU A 490 -11.23 2.52 -1.93
N ALA A 491 -10.98 3.81 -1.73
CA ALA A 491 -12.01 4.78 -1.35
C ALA A 491 -12.83 5.28 -2.54
N ALA A 492 -12.27 5.28 -3.75
CA ALA A 492 -13.03 5.53 -4.98
C ALA A 492 -13.83 4.29 -5.42
N TYR A 493 -13.29 3.10 -5.15
CA TYR A 493 -13.82 1.83 -5.60
C TYR A 493 -13.94 0.82 -4.44
N HIS A 494 -15.18 0.50 -4.08
CA HIS A 494 -15.48 -0.58 -3.17
C HIS A 494 -14.81 -1.86 -3.67
N THR A 495 -14.06 -2.50 -2.78
CA THR A 495 -13.16 -3.59 -3.13
C THR A 495 -13.56 -4.87 -2.40
N VAL A 496 -13.66 -5.96 -3.14
CA VAL A 496 -14.02 -7.30 -2.65
C VAL A 496 -12.84 -8.24 -2.84
N PHE A 497 -12.39 -8.87 -1.77
CA PHE A 497 -11.34 -9.87 -1.75
C PHE A 497 -11.99 -11.25 -1.64
N ASP A 498 -12.15 -11.92 -2.78
CA ASP A 498 -12.87 -13.20 -2.91
C ASP A 498 -11.85 -14.35 -2.94
N PHE A 499 -11.49 -14.83 -1.75
CA PHE A 499 -10.54 -15.93 -1.60
C PHE A 499 -11.10 -17.25 -2.10
N ALA A 500 -12.41 -17.50 -1.96
CA ALA A 500 -13.05 -18.72 -2.45
C ALA A 500 -12.80 -18.93 -3.95
N ASN A 501 -12.80 -17.83 -4.72
CA ASN A 501 -12.62 -17.85 -6.16
C ASN A 501 -11.26 -17.26 -6.61
N MET A 502 -10.35 -16.96 -5.68
CA MET A 502 -9.02 -16.39 -5.95
C MET A 502 -9.06 -15.18 -6.89
N ARG A 503 -9.88 -14.18 -6.54
CA ARG A 503 -10.10 -12.98 -7.37
C ARG A 503 -10.37 -11.74 -6.52
N VAL A 504 -10.19 -10.56 -7.12
CA VAL A 504 -10.56 -9.27 -6.52
C VAL A 504 -11.61 -8.60 -7.39
N GLY A 505 -12.61 -7.96 -6.78
CA GLY A 505 -13.70 -7.26 -7.46
C GLY A 505 -13.78 -5.79 -7.10
N PHE A 506 -14.02 -4.94 -8.10
CA PHE A 506 -14.10 -3.48 -7.91
C PHE A 506 -15.42 -2.92 -8.45
N ALA A 507 -16.11 -2.13 -7.64
CA ALA A 507 -17.29 -1.36 -8.02
C ALA A 507 -17.15 0.08 -7.53
N LYS A 508 -17.86 1.04 -8.14
CA LYS A 508 -17.81 2.44 -7.69
C LYS A 508 -18.35 2.53 -6.26
N ALA A 509 -17.58 3.12 -5.34
CA ALA A 509 -18.03 3.33 -3.96
C ALA A 509 -19.27 4.25 -3.93
N ALA A 510 -20.19 3.99 -2.99
CA ALA A 510 -21.49 4.66 -2.90
C ALA A 510 -21.43 6.12 -2.47
#